data_AF-A0A1Y3BA00-F1
#
_entry.id   AF-A0A1Y3BA00-F1
#
_cell.length_a   1.000
_cell.length_b   1.000
_cell.length_c   1.000
_cell.angle_alpha   90.00
_cell.angle_beta   90.00
_cell.angle_gamma   90.00
#
_symmetry.space_group_name_H-M   'P 1'
#
loop_
_entity.id
_entity.type
_entity.pdbx_description
1 polymer ?
#
loop_
_entity_poly.entity_id
_entity_poly.type
_entity_poly.pdbx_seq_one_letter_code
_entity_poly.pdbx_strand_id
1 'polypeptide(L)' 'MPLRWMAPESVRKMIFTPYSDVWSFGVVLWEIMSFGEQPYRGRPDMEVKKLLANNVRLSRPFYYFEPL' A
#
# COMPACT_ATOMS: atom_id res chain seq x y z
N MET A 1 -4.71 11.61 7.36
CA MET A 1 -4.93 10.74 6.19
C MET A 1 -4.14 9.45 6.39
N PRO A 2 -4.70 8.27 6.05
CA PRO A 2 -4.04 6.98 6.21
C PRO A 2 -2.96 6.76 5.13
N LEU A 3 -1.85 7.49 5.21
CA LEU A 3 -0.81 7.62 4.16
C LEU A 3 -0.46 6.30 3.45
N ARG A 4 -0.26 5.22 4.21
CA ARG A 4 0.20 3.91 3.69
C ARG A 4 -0.84 3.18 2.85
N TRP A 5 -2.11 3.57 2.95
CA TRP A 5 -3.22 3.04 2.16
C TRP A 5 -3.57 3.94 0.98
N MET A 6 -2.99 5.14 0.89
CA MET A 6 -3.35 6.11 -0.15
C MET A 6 -2.75 5.73 -1.51
N ALA A 7 -3.55 5.93 -2.57
CA ALA A 7 -3.10 5.78 -3.95
C ALA A 7 -2.06 6.84 -4.34
N PRO A 8 -1.19 6.59 -5.34
CA PRO A 8 -0.16 7.53 -5.77
C PRO A 8 -0.70 8.91 -6.19
N GLU A 9 -1.88 8.96 -6.81
CA GLU A 9 -2.58 10.18 -7.17
C GLU A 9 -3.13 10.93 -5.95
N SER A 10 -3.60 10.20 -4.94
CA SER A 10 -4.06 10.78 -3.67
C SER A 10 -2.89 11.36 -2.88
N VAL A 11 -1.73 10.69 -2.87
CA VAL A 11 -0.51 11.18 -2.20
C VAL A 11 0.06 12.43 -2.89
N ARG A 12 0.08 12.45 -4.23
CA ARG A 12 0.71 13.55 -5.00
C ARG A 12 -0.18 14.77 -5.19
N LYS A 13 -1.47 14.55 -5.43
CA LYS A 13 -2.40 15.58 -5.92
C LYS A 13 -3.68 15.70 -5.10
N MET A 14 -3.84 14.91 -4.03
CA MET A 14 -5.07 14.88 -3.23
C MET A 14 -6.32 14.56 -4.08
N ILE A 15 -6.16 13.72 -5.10
CA ILE A 15 -7.27 13.22 -5.92
C ILE A 15 -7.79 11.92 -5.29
N PHE A 16 -9.11 11.86 -5.08
CA PHE A 16 -9.81 10.71 -4.49
C PHE A 16 -10.94 10.30 -5.42
N THR A 17 -10.95 9.02 -5.82
CA THR A 17 -11.91 8.43 -6.75
C THR A 17 -12.20 6.99 -6.34
N PRO A 18 -13.22 6.33 -6.90
CA PRO A 18 -13.39 4.89 -6.70
C PRO A 18 -12.14 4.06 -7.04
N TYR A 19 -11.29 4.52 -7.97
CA TYR A 19 -10.03 3.84 -8.30
C TYR A 19 -8.98 3.96 -7.19
N SER A 20 -8.96 5.06 -6.43
CA SER A 20 -8.09 5.17 -5.24
C SER A 20 -8.58 4.28 -4.09
N ASP A 21 -9.89 3.97 -4.06
CA ASP A 21 -10.44 3.01 -3.11
C ASP A 21 -10.04 1.57 -3.49
N VAL A 22 -10.06 1.23 -4.78
CA VAL A 22 -9.54 -0.06 -5.29
C VAL A 22 -8.07 -0.25 -4.92
N TRP A 23 -7.27 0.82 -5.02
CA TRP A 23 -5.89 0.79 -4.54
C TRP A 23 -5.80 0.47 -3.04
N SER A 24 -6.57 1.21 -2.23
CA SER A 24 -6.59 1.04 -0.78
C SER A 24 -7.02 -0.37 -0.39
N PHE A 25 -7.99 -0.94 -1.11
CA PHE A 25 -8.42 -2.33 -0.99
C PHE A 25 -7.29 -3.32 -1.30
N GLY A 26 -6.45 -3.04 -2.30
CA GLY A 26 -5.25 -3.83 -2.57
C GLY A 26 -4.24 -3.86 -1.42
N VAL A 27 -4.10 -2.73 -0.70
CA VAL A 27 -3.28 -2.69 0.53
C VAL A 27 -3.91 -3.54 1.64
N VAL A 28 -5.24 -3.50 1.80
CA VAL A 28 -5.95 -4.36 2.77
C VAL A 28 -5.79 -5.84 2.43
N LEU A 29 -5.89 -6.24 1.15
CA LEU A 29 -5.60 -7.62 0.73
C LEU A 29 -4.16 -8.02 1.07
N TRP A 30 -3.20 -7.11 0.87
CA TRP A 30 -1.82 -7.36 1.27
C TRP A 30 -1.69 -7.59 2.78
N GLU A 31 -2.37 -6.81 3.62
CA GLU A 31 -2.39 -6.98 5.08
C GLU A 31 -2.98 -8.32 5.50
N ILE A 32 -4.07 -8.75 4.86
CA ILE A 32 -4.69 -10.07 5.12
C ILE A 32 -3.68 -11.19 4.80
N MET A 33 -3.05 -11.12 3.63
CA MET A 33 -2.10 -12.14 3.16
C MET A 33 -0.76 -12.11 3.92
N SER A 34 -0.42 -10.99 4.56
CA SER A 34 0.77 -10.85 5.40
C SER A 34 0.51 -11.13 6.88
N PHE A 35 -0.67 -11.67 7.23
CA PHE A 35 -1.09 -11.95 8.61
C PHE A 35 -1.07 -10.69 9.50
N GLY A 36 -1.51 -9.56 8.95
CA GLY A 36 -1.64 -8.29 9.66
C GLY A 36 -0.34 -7.50 9.77
N GLU A 37 0.63 -7.72 8.88
CA GLU A 37 1.82 -6.88 8.86
C GLU A 37 1.45 -5.44 8.49
N GLN A 38 2.15 -4.46 9.07
CA GLN A 38 1.97 -3.05 8.70
C GLN A 38 2.55 -2.77 7.30
N PRO A 39 1.79 -2.13 6.39
CA PRO A 39 2.31 -1.74 5.08
C PRO A 39 3.53 -0.80 5.19
N TYR A 40 4.61 -1.13 4.47
CA TYR A 40 5.90 -0.41 4.52
C TYR A 40 6.48 -0.29 5.94
N ARG A 41 6.36 -1.36 6.74
CA ARG A 41 6.89 -1.44 8.11
C ARG A 41 8.33 -0.94 8.20
N GLY A 42 8.62 -0.16 9.26
CA GLY A 42 9.97 0.37 9.52
C GLY A 42 10.39 1.56 8.65
N ARG A 43 9.54 2.02 7.71
CA ARG A 43 9.81 3.20 6.88
C ARG A 43 9.14 4.44 7.46
N PRO A 44 9.82 5.58 7.64
CA PRO A 44 9.18 6.84 8.03
C PRO A 44 8.25 7.40 6.94
N ASP A 45 7.29 8.23 7.33
CA ASP A 45 6.25 8.74 6.42
C ASP A 45 6.78 9.53 5.22
N MET A 46 7.86 10.30 5.39
CA MET A 46 8.49 10.99 4.26
C MET A 46 9.03 10.01 3.22
N GLU A 47 9.54 8.87 3.66
CA GLU A 47 10.03 7.83 2.76
C GLU A 47 8.86 7.12 2.07
N VAL A 48 7.82 6.75 2.80
CA VAL A 48 6.60 6.14 2.23
C VAL A 48 5.98 7.06 1.18
N LYS A 49 5.90 8.37 1.43
CA LYS A 49 5.44 9.35 0.43
C LYS A 49 6.26 9.30 -0.85
N LYS A 50 7.59 9.25 -0.75
CA LYS A 50 8.50 9.15 -1.91
C LYS A 50 8.31 7.84 -2.66
N LEU A 51 8.22 6.72 -1.95
CA LEU A 51 8.00 5.39 -2.53
C LEU A 51 6.69 5.35 -3.33
N LEU A 52 5.59 5.79 -2.72
CA LEU A 52 4.27 5.83 -3.38
C LEU A 52 4.26 6.78 -4.57
N ALA A 53 4.87 7.97 -4.44
CA ALA A 53 4.97 8.94 -5.54
C ALA A 53 5.79 8.39 -6.74
N ASN A 54 6.80 7.55 -6.47
CA ASN A 54 7.65 6.89 -7.46
C ASN A 54 7.13 5.50 -7.88
N ASN A 55 5.88 5.19 -7.56
CA ASN A 55 5.23 3.97 -7.97
C ASN A 55 5.89 2.67 -7.44
N VAL A 56 6.63 2.75 -6.32
CA VAL A 56 7.11 1.57 -5.61
C VAL A 56 5.93 0.88 -4.91
N ARG A 57 5.96 -0.44 -4.81
CA ARG A 57 4.89 -1.27 -4.23
C ARG A 57 5.41 -2.06 -3.03
N LEU A 58 4.47 -2.55 -2.22
CA LEU A 58 4.75 -3.56 -1.21
C LEU A 58 5.32 -4.81 -1.90
N SER A 59 6.30 -5.44 -1.26
CA SER A 59 6.78 -6.74 -1.70
C SER A 59 5.67 -7.78 -1.58
N ARG A 60 5.77 -8.87 -2.32
CA ARG A 60 4.89 -10.03 -2.12
C ARG A 60 4.92 -10.45 -0.64
N PRO A 61 3.76 -10.67 0.01
CA PRO A 61 3.72 -11.22 1.37
C PRO A 61 4.52 -12.52 1.46
N PHE A 62 5.26 -12.73 2.54
CA PHE A 62 6.10 -13.92 2.72
C PHE A 62 5.27 -15.20 2.83
N TYR A 63 4.13 -15.14 3.50
CA TYR A 63 3.22 -16.25 3.71
C TYR A 63 2.15 -16.30 2.61
N TYR A 64 2.59 -16.47 1.37
CA TYR A 64 1.65 -16.85 0.31
C TYR A 64 1.43 -18.37 0.38
N PHE A 65 0.19 -18.83 0.19
CA PHE A 65 -0.05 -20.23 -0.12
C PHE A 65 0.69 -20.52 -1.43
N GLU A 66 1.71 -21.38 -1.42
CA GLU A 66 2.20 -21.97 -2.66
C GLU A 66 1.01 -22.68 -3.31
N PRO A 67 0.62 -22.34 -4.55
CA PRO A 67 -0.39 -23.11 -5.25
C PRO A 67 0.15 -24.54 -5.43
N LEU A 68 -0.64 -25.53 -4.99
CA LEU A 68 -0.40 -26.95 -5.23
C LEU A 68 -0.26 -27.25 -6.72
#